data_AF-R7KQM6-F1
#
_entry.id   AF-R7KQM6-F1
#
_cell.length_a   1.000
_cell.length_b   1.000
_cell.length_c   1.000
_cell.angle_alpha   90.00
_cell.angle_beta   90.00
_cell.angle_gamma   90.00
#
_symmetry.space_group_name_H-M   'P 1'
#
loop_
_entity.id
_entity.type
_entity.pdbx_description
1 polymer ?
#
loop_
_entity_poly.entity_id
_entity_poly.type
_entity_poly.pdbx_seq_one_letter_code
_entity_poly.pdbx_strand_id
1 'polypeptide(L)'
;MEELSLDWTASQEIADRLMSEYGLPFRVGHHVASGMVSFARANGILPLTFPYKEMQRIYAETVQKEMPGFATECPMSEEEFKASLDPREILKRRRTEGSANPEEVSRMLAELTSEMAILKEQTTMLAAAIDQSMADLDSQFEPFLQEVETK
;
A
#
# COMPACT_ATOMS: atom_id res chain seq x y z
N MET A 1 -0.66 -4.99 15.46
CA MET A 1 -1.22 -6.19 14.82
C MET A 1 -2.62 -6.50 15.31
N GLU A 2 -2.91 -6.33 16.60
CA GLU A 2 -4.26 -6.58 17.15
C GLU A 2 -5.34 -5.69 16.50
N GLU A 3 -5.13 -4.38 16.35
CA GLU A 3 -6.14 -3.49 15.75
C GLU A 3 -6.50 -3.86 14.29
N LEU A 4 -5.53 -4.21 13.45
CA LEU A 4 -5.78 -4.68 12.07
C LEU A 4 -6.43 -6.06 12.01
N SER A 5 -6.18 -6.93 13.01
CA SER A 5 -6.84 -8.23 13.11
C SER A 5 -8.28 -8.14 13.61
N LEU A 6 -8.65 -7.02 14.23
CA LEU A 6 -10.02 -6.71 14.68
C LEU A 6 -10.83 -6.02 13.58
N ASP A 7 -10.17 -5.36 12.64
CA ASP A 7 -10.82 -4.54 11.62
C ASP A 7 -11.06 -5.32 10.33
N TRP A 8 -12.25 -5.16 9.75
CA TRP A 8 -12.69 -5.89 8.54
C TRP A 8 -12.10 -5.32 7.24
N THR A 9 -10.91 -4.72 7.32
CA THR A 9 -10.13 -4.23 6.18
C THR A 9 -9.81 -5.35 5.18
N ALA A 10 -9.74 -6.61 5.65
CA ALA A 10 -9.58 -7.80 4.82
C ALA A 10 -10.79 -8.12 3.91
N SER A 11 -11.97 -7.55 4.16
CA SER A 11 -13.17 -7.82 3.35
C SER A 11 -13.00 -7.42 1.89
N GLN A 12 -12.20 -6.38 1.61
CA GLN A 12 -11.88 -5.97 0.25
C GLN A 12 -11.07 -7.05 -0.49
N GLU A 13 -10.09 -7.67 0.19
CA GLU A 13 -9.26 -8.72 -0.40
C GLU A 13 -10.11 -9.92 -0.86
N ILE A 14 -11.14 -10.29 -0.07
CA ILE A 14 -12.08 -11.36 -0.46
C ILE A 14 -12.82 -11.00 -1.74
N ALA A 15 -13.37 -9.78 -1.82
CA ALA A 15 -14.10 -9.33 -2.99
C ALA A 15 -13.19 -9.27 -4.23
N ASP A 16 -11.97 -8.77 -4.07
CA ASP A 16 -10.97 -8.67 -5.13
C ASP A 16 -10.56 -10.05 -5.65
N ARG A 17 -10.37 -11.04 -4.78
CA ARG A 17 -10.06 -12.43 -5.19
C ARG A 17 -11.23 -13.12 -5.87
N LEU A 18 -12.45 -13.00 -5.33
CA LEU A 18 -13.66 -13.53 -5.97
C LEU A 18 -13.81 -13.01 -7.41
N MET A 19 -13.49 -11.74 -7.64
CA MET A 19 -13.50 -11.16 -8.97
C MET A 19 -12.32 -11.62 -9.84
N SER A 20 -11.10 -11.40 -9.37
CA SER A 20 -9.88 -11.58 -10.19
C SER A 20 -9.53 -13.03 -10.47
N GLU A 21 -9.74 -13.93 -9.50
CA GLU A 21 -9.34 -15.34 -9.61
C GLU A 21 -10.51 -16.22 -10.10
N TYR A 22 -11.75 -15.88 -9.72
CA TYR A 22 -12.93 -16.71 -10.00
C TYR A 22 -13.96 -16.05 -10.93
N GLY A 23 -13.70 -14.83 -11.42
CA GLY A 23 -14.51 -14.16 -12.43
C GLY A 23 -15.86 -13.66 -11.92
N LEU A 24 -16.07 -13.58 -10.60
CA LEU A 24 -17.32 -13.07 -10.05
C LEU A 24 -17.45 -11.57 -10.34
N PRO A 25 -18.62 -11.05 -10.75
CA PRO A 25 -18.79 -9.61 -10.93
C PRO A 25 -18.44 -8.85 -9.64
N PHE A 26 -17.66 -7.77 -9.77
CA PHE A 26 -17.14 -6.98 -8.64
C PHE A 26 -18.20 -6.65 -7.57
N ARG A 27 -19.39 -6.23 -8.01
CA ARG A 27 -20.52 -5.91 -7.13
C ARG A 27 -20.98 -7.10 -6.29
N VAL A 28 -21.07 -8.28 -6.91
CA VAL A 28 -21.50 -9.51 -6.24
C VAL A 28 -20.44 -9.94 -5.23
N GLY A 29 -19.16 -9.88 -5.59
CA GLY A 29 -18.06 -10.12 -4.66
C GLY A 29 -18.09 -9.20 -3.44
N HIS A 30 -18.38 -7.92 -3.65
CA HIS A 30 -18.56 -6.94 -2.56
C HIS A 30 -19.77 -7.24 -1.68
N HIS A 31 -20.89 -7.69 -2.24
CA HIS A 31 -22.06 -8.08 -1.44
C HIS A 31 -21.79 -9.33 -0.60
N VAL A 32 -21.06 -10.32 -1.13
CA VAL A 32 -20.60 -11.48 -0.35
C VAL A 32 -19.73 -11.01 0.82
N ALA A 33 -18.72 -10.19 0.55
CA ALA A 33 -17.83 -9.66 1.59
C ALA A 33 -18.60 -8.84 2.64
N SER A 34 -19.53 -7.98 2.23
CA SER A 34 -20.38 -7.20 3.13
C SER A 34 -21.31 -8.07 3.98
N GLY A 35 -21.88 -9.14 3.40
CA GLY A 35 -22.69 -10.10 4.11
C GLY A 35 -21.89 -10.82 5.20
N MET A 36 -20.65 -11.20 4.89
CA MET A 36 -19.71 -11.80 5.82
C MET A 36 -19.39 -10.86 7.00
N VAL A 37 -19.02 -9.60 6.72
CA VAL A 37 -18.76 -8.58 7.77
C VAL A 37 -19.99 -8.38 8.65
N SER A 38 -21.17 -8.31 8.05
CA SER A 38 -22.43 -8.10 8.77
C SER A 38 -22.73 -9.28 9.71
N PHE A 39 -22.60 -10.51 9.21
CA PHE A 39 -22.76 -11.71 10.02
C PHE A 39 -21.75 -11.76 11.17
N ALA A 40 -20.49 -11.46 10.88
CA ALA A 40 -19.45 -11.52 11.89
C ALA A 40 -19.67 -10.50 13.01
N ARG A 41 -20.01 -9.26 12.66
CA ARG A 41 -20.32 -8.20 13.64
C ARG A 41 -21.53 -8.55 14.50
N ALA A 42 -22.58 -9.12 13.90
CA ALA A 42 -23.76 -9.55 14.64
C ALA A 42 -23.49 -10.68 15.65
N ASN A 43 -22.45 -11.50 15.39
CA ASN A 43 -22.11 -12.67 16.20
C ASN A 43 -20.81 -12.51 17.01
N GLY A 44 -20.18 -11.34 17.00
CA GLY A 44 -18.90 -11.11 17.71
C GLY A 44 -17.74 -11.96 17.19
N ILE A 45 -17.75 -12.32 15.90
CA ILE A 45 -16.75 -13.17 15.26
C ILE A 45 -15.59 -12.30 14.76
N LEU A 46 -14.36 -12.77 14.98
CA LEU A 46 -13.15 -12.12 14.47
C LEU A 46 -12.82 -12.64 13.05
N PRO A 47 -12.16 -11.85 12.19
CA PRO A 47 -11.75 -12.27 10.85
C PRO A 47 -11.08 -13.64 10.82
N LEU A 48 -10.00 -13.85 11.57
CA LEU A 48 -9.25 -15.12 11.55
C LEU A 48 -10.00 -16.32 12.15
N THR A 49 -11.11 -16.07 12.86
CA THR A 49 -11.96 -17.13 13.43
C THR A 49 -13.27 -17.31 12.68
N PHE A 50 -13.43 -16.64 11.53
CA PHE A 50 -14.66 -16.73 10.75
C PHE A 50 -14.90 -18.16 10.23
N PRO A 51 -16.06 -18.77 10.51
CA PRO A 51 -16.34 -20.13 10.05
C PRO A 51 -16.48 -20.19 8.52
N TYR A 52 -15.66 -21.01 7.87
CA TYR A 52 -15.70 -21.14 6.40
C TYR A 52 -17.06 -21.61 5.88
N LYS A 53 -17.79 -22.44 6.63
CA LYS A 53 -19.17 -22.83 6.28
C LYS A 53 -20.13 -21.64 6.16
N GLU A 54 -19.95 -20.61 6.98
CA GLU A 54 -20.78 -19.39 6.88
C GLU A 54 -20.41 -18.58 5.64
N MET A 55 -19.13 -18.60 5.22
CA MET A 55 -18.70 -17.97 3.98
C MET A 55 -19.35 -18.66 2.78
N GLN A 56 -19.36 -20.00 2.77
CA GLN A 56 -20.03 -20.77 1.73
C GLN A 56 -21.54 -20.49 1.67
N ARG A 57 -22.20 -20.41 2.84
CA ARG A 57 -23.63 -20.07 2.94
C ARG A 57 -23.91 -18.67 2.38
N ILE A 58 -23.16 -17.66 2.81
CA ILE A 58 -23.35 -16.26 2.38
C ILE A 58 -23.06 -16.11 0.89
N TYR A 59 -22.04 -16.78 0.37
CA TYR A 59 -21.75 -16.82 -1.07
C TYR A 59 -22.95 -17.39 -1.84
N ALA A 60 -23.44 -18.57 -1.43
CA ALA A 60 -24.57 -19.24 -2.09
C ALA A 60 -25.84 -18.37 -2.09
N GLU A 61 -26.19 -17.78 -0.95
CA GLU A 61 -27.35 -16.88 -0.81
C GLU A 61 -27.24 -15.65 -1.71
N THR A 62 -26.06 -15.03 -1.76
CA THR A 62 -25.82 -13.82 -2.58
C THR A 62 -25.88 -14.16 -4.07
N VAL A 63 -25.19 -15.21 -4.50
CA VAL A 63 -25.16 -15.65 -5.89
C VAL A 63 -26.55 -16.10 -6.36
N GLN A 64 -27.29 -16.85 -5.54
CA GLN A 64 -28.64 -17.27 -5.90
C GLN A 64 -29.59 -16.08 -6.10
N LYS A 65 -29.43 -15.02 -5.29
CA LYS A 65 -30.24 -13.81 -5.37
C LYS A 65 -29.87 -12.91 -6.55
N GLU A 66 -28.58 -12.75 -6.83
CA GLU A 66 -28.07 -11.73 -7.76
C GLU A 66 -27.62 -12.29 -9.11
N MET A 67 -27.33 -13.58 -9.17
CA MET A 67 -26.90 -14.30 -10.38
C MET A 67 -27.67 -15.62 -10.53
N PRO A 68 -28.99 -15.59 -10.77
CA PRO A 68 -29.78 -16.82 -10.93
C PRO A 68 -29.23 -17.71 -12.05
N GLY A 69 -29.00 -18.99 -11.74
CA GLY A 69 -28.43 -19.97 -12.67
C GLY A 69 -26.90 -20.08 -12.65
N PHE A 70 -26.21 -19.26 -11.86
CA PHE A 70 -24.78 -19.40 -11.60
C PHE A 70 -24.51 -20.44 -10.49
N ALA A 71 -23.30 -21.00 -10.48
CA ALA A 71 -22.90 -21.99 -9.47
C ALA A 71 -22.87 -21.36 -8.06
N THR A 72 -23.66 -21.93 -7.14
CA THR A 72 -23.76 -21.48 -5.75
C THR A 72 -22.69 -22.09 -4.84
N GLU A 73 -21.88 -23.01 -5.36
CA GLU A 73 -20.71 -23.53 -4.65
C GLU A 73 -19.61 -22.46 -4.62
N CYS A 74 -19.10 -22.14 -3.43
CA CYS A 74 -18.03 -21.17 -3.27
C CYS A 74 -16.75 -21.72 -3.93
N PRO A 75 -16.19 -21.04 -4.94
CA PRO A 75 -15.05 -21.54 -5.69
C PRO A 75 -13.72 -21.36 -4.94
N MET A 76 -13.68 -20.48 -3.93
CA MET A 76 -12.53 -20.23 -3.06
C MET A 76 -12.45 -21.29 -1.96
N SER A 77 -11.30 -21.97 -1.82
CA SER A 77 -11.06 -22.96 -0.75
C SER A 77 -10.98 -22.36 0.66
N GLU A 78 -11.02 -23.21 1.68
CA GLU A 78 -10.89 -22.76 3.08
C GLU A 78 -9.51 -22.12 3.34
N GLU A 79 -8.45 -22.68 2.76
CA GLU A 79 -7.09 -22.18 2.87
C GLU A 79 -6.96 -20.80 2.22
N GLU A 80 -7.49 -20.63 1.00
CA GLU A 80 -7.49 -19.34 0.29
C GLU A 80 -8.31 -18.29 1.04
N PHE A 81 -9.45 -18.69 1.59
CA PHE A 81 -10.29 -17.85 2.42
C PHE A 81 -9.54 -17.36 3.67
N LYS A 82 -8.92 -18.27 4.43
CA LYS A 82 -8.10 -17.89 5.60
C LYS A 82 -6.94 -16.98 5.22
N ALA A 83 -6.27 -17.26 4.11
CA ALA A 83 -5.19 -16.42 3.59
C ALA A 83 -5.68 -15.03 3.11
N SER A 84 -6.95 -14.87 2.75
CA SER A 84 -7.54 -13.57 2.42
C SER A 84 -7.86 -12.72 3.66
N LEU A 85 -7.89 -13.36 4.84
CA LEU A 85 -8.15 -12.72 6.12
C LEU A 85 -6.88 -12.44 6.94
N ASP A 86 -5.73 -12.99 6.55
CA ASP A 86 -4.44 -12.73 7.20
C ASP A 86 -3.82 -11.42 6.70
N PRO A 87 -3.62 -10.40 7.58
CA PRO A 87 -2.99 -9.13 7.21
C PRO A 87 -1.61 -9.28 6.55
N ARG A 88 -0.83 -10.31 6.94
CA ARG A 88 0.48 -10.56 6.36
C ARG A 88 0.37 -11.04 4.92
N GLU A 89 -0.59 -11.91 4.63
CA GLU A 89 -0.82 -12.42 3.29
C GLU A 89 -1.41 -11.35 2.39
N ILE A 90 -2.30 -10.50 2.91
CA ILE A 90 -2.80 -9.32 2.20
C ILE A 90 -1.65 -8.41 1.77
N LEU A 91 -0.73 -8.06 2.69
CA LEU A 91 0.41 -7.20 2.36
C LEU A 91 1.35 -7.84 1.33
N LYS A 92 1.64 -9.14 1.44
CA LYS A 92 2.46 -9.87 0.46
C LYS A 92 1.82 -9.93 -0.93
N ARG A 93 0.48 -9.95 -1.02
CA ARG A 93 -0.23 -10.04 -2.30
C ARG A 93 -0.39 -8.71 -3.01
N ARG A 94 -0.36 -7.57 -2.30
CA ARG A 94 -0.40 -6.23 -2.90
C ARG A 94 0.91 -5.93 -3.64
N ARG A 95 1.12 -6.51 -4.83
CA ARG A 95 2.35 -6.38 -5.64
C ARG A 95 2.26 -5.28 -6.70
N THR A 96 1.55 -4.20 -6.40
CA THR A 96 1.49 -3.03 -7.29
C THR A 96 2.62 -2.07 -6.95
N GLU A 97 3.06 -1.29 -7.93
CA GLU A 97 3.99 -0.19 -7.69
C GLU A 97 3.44 0.78 -6.62
N GLY A 98 4.29 1.25 -5.71
CA GLY A 98 3.92 2.11 -4.60
C GLY A 98 3.18 1.42 -3.44
N SER A 99 3.04 0.10 -3.47
CA SER A 99 2.34 -0.66 -2.42
C SER A 99 3.12 -0.75 -1.10
N ALA A 100 2.40 -1.13 -0.04
CA ALA A 100 2.99 -1.46 1.25
C ALA A 100 3.61 -2.88 1.31
N ASN A 101 3.79 -3.55 0.15
CA ASN A 101 4.49 -4.82 0.11
C ASN A 101 5.96 -4.63 0.52
N PRO A 102 6.53 -5.51 1.35
CA PRO A 102 7.93 -5.39 1.80
C PRO A 102 8.96 -5.25 0.68
N GLU A 103 8.79 -5.95 -0.44
CA GLU A 103 9.68 -5.87 -1.61
C GLU A 103 9.58 -4.49 -2.27
N GLU A 104 8.36 -3.97 -2.42
CA GLU A 104 8.12 -2.67 -3.04
C GLU A 104 8.59 -1.52 -2.15
N VAL A 105 8.36 -1.61 -0.83
CA VAL A 105 8.91 -0.66 0.14
C VAL A 105 10.44 -0.68 0.11
N SER A 106 11.06 -1.86 0.00
CA SER A 106 12.51 -1.97 -0.10
C SER A 106 13.04 -1.34 -1.38
N ARG A 107 12.35 -1.53 -2.51
CA ARG A 107 12.66 -0.88 -3.79
C ARG A 107 12.59 0.64 -3.69
N MET A 108 11.47 1.17 -3.18
CA MET A 108 11.27 2.61 -2.99
C MET A 108 12.33 3.21 -2.05
N LEU A 109 12.66 2.55 -0.94
CA LEU A 109 13.70 3.02 -0.02
C LEU A 109 15.07 3.10 -0.68
N ALA A 110 15.43 2.11 -1.51
CA ALA A 110 16.68 2.13 -2.26
C ALA A 110 16.73 3.30 -3.27
N GLU A 111 15.62 3.52 -3.97
CA GLU A 111 15.45 4.63 -4.91
C GLU A 111 15.60 5.99 -4.21
N LEU A 112 14.83 6.24 -3.15
CA LEU A 112 14.91 7.48 -2.37
C LEU A 112 16.31 7.70 -1.77
N THR A 113 16.97 6.64 -1.31
CA THR A 113 18.33 6.74 -0.75
C THR A 113 19.32 7.21 -1.81
N SER A 114 19.21 6.67 -3.02
CA SER A 114 20.03 7.07 -4.16
C SER A 114 19.79 8.53 -4.55
N GLU A 115 18.52 8.93 -4.67
CA GLU A 115 18.15 10.31 -4.97
C GLU A 115 18.65 11.30 -3.91
N MET A 116 18.51 10.96 -2.63
CA MET A 116 19.02 11.80 -1.54
C MET A 116 20.54 11.94 -1.59
N ALA A 117 21.28 10.91 -2.00
CA ALA A 117 22.73 10.99 -2.14
C ALA A 117 23.12 11.99 -3.23
N ILE A 118 22.46 11.92 -4.40
CA ILE A 118 22.66 12.84 -5.51
C ILE A 118 22.33 14.28 -5.11
N LEU A 119 21.17 14.51 -4.46
CA LEU A 119 20.78 15.84 -4.01
C LEU A 119 21.77 16.43 -3.00
N LYS A 120 22.29 15.62 -2.08
CA LYS A 120 23.29 16.07 -1.10
C LYS A 120 24.60 16.47 -1.77
N GLU A 121 25.06 15.70 -2.75
CA GLU A 121 26.26 16.02 -3.52
C GLU A 121 26.09 17.33 -4.30
N GLN A 122 24.97 17.46 -5.02
CA GLN A 122 24.64 18.69 -5.76
C GLN A 122 24.58 19.92 -4.85
N THR A 123 23.92 19.79 -3.69
CA THR A 123 23.82 20.87 -2.71
C THR A 123 25.20 21.28 -2.19
N THR A 124 26.08 20.31 -1.95
CA THR A 124 27.46 20.55 -1.48
C THR A 124 28.29 21.26 -2.56
N MET A 125 28.19 20.81 -3.82
CA MET A 125 28.89 21.44 -4.94
C MET A 125 28.42 22.89 -5.18
N LEU A 126 27.11 23.14 -5.09
CA LEU A 126 26.55 24.48 -5.23
C LEU A 126 27.01 25.42 -4.11
N ALA A 127 27.01 24.94 -2.86
CA ALA A 127 27.52 25.72 -1.73
C ALA A 127 29.00 26.09 -1.93
N ALA A 128 29.84 25.14 -2.31
CA ALA A 128 31.25 25.39 -2.58
C ALA A 128 31.47 26.37 -3.74
N ALA A 129 30.64 26.30 -4.80
CA ALA A 129 30.72 27.24 -5.91
C ALA A 129 30.33 28.68 -5.50
N ILE A 130 29.35 28.83 -4.61
CA ILE A 130 28.97 30.13 -4.04
C ILE A 130 30.12 30.69 -3.19
N ASP A 131 30.67 29.87 -2.29
CA ASP A 131 31.78 30.29 -1.41
C ASP A 131 33.00 30.73 -2.24
N GLN A 132 33.34 29.97 -3.28
CA GLN A 132 34.42 30.34 -4.20
C GLN A 132 34.13 31.65 -4.94
N SER A 133 32.90 31.82 -5.44
CA SER A 133 32.51 33.05 -6.15
C SER A 133 32.56 34.28 -5.23
N MET A 134 32.22 34.12 -3.96
CA MET A 134 32.35 35.18 -2.95
C MET A 134 33.81 35.51 -2.66
N ALA A 135 34.66 34.50 -2.46
CA ALA A 135 36.10 34.71 -2.24
C ALA A 135 36.78 35.38 -3.45
N ASP A 136 36.41 34.97 -4.66
CA ASP A 136 36.92 35.57 -5.90
C ASP A 136 36.47 37.03 -6.05
N LEU A 137 35.23 37.35 -5.64
CA LEU A 137 34.71 38.71 -5.62
C LEU A 137 35.49 39.57 -4.62
N ASP A 138 35.65 39.08 -3.39
CA ASP A 138 36.40 39.79 -2.33
C ASP A 138 37.84 40.08 -2.78
N SER A 139 38.52 39.08 -3.34
CA SER A 139 39.89 39.22 -3.85
C SER A 139 40.01 40.24 -4.99
N GLN A 140 39.02 40.30 -5.89
CA GLN A 140 39.00 41.26 -6.99
C GLN A 140 38.71 42.70 -6.52
N PHE A 141 37.99 42.87 -5.41
CA PHE A 141 37.68 44.20 -4.86
C PHE A 141 38.80 44.78 -3.99
N GLU A 142 39.67 43.94 -3.42
CA GLU A 142 40.73 44.35 -2.49
C GLU A 142 41.68 45.45 -3.01
N PRO A 143 42.14 45.44 -4.28
CA PRO A 143 42.96 46.52 -4.82
C PRO A 143 42.27 47.89 -4.83
N PHE A 144 40.94 47.94 -5.00
CA PHE A 144 40.18 49.18 -5.04
C PHE A 144 39.93 49.79 -3.66
N LEU A 145 39.95 48.97 -2.60
CA LEU A 145 39.81 49.45 -1.23
C LEU A 145 41.10 50.17 -0.76
N GLN A 146 42.26 49.65 -1.17
CA GLN A 146 43.57 50.23 -0.80
C GLN A 146 43.85 51.58 -1.48
N GLU A 147 43.34 51.80 -2.70
CA GLU A 147 43.44 53.09 -3.41
C GLU A 147 42.60 54.21 -2.76
N VAL A 148 41.54 53.88 -2.03
CA VAL A 148 40.67 54.86 -1.34
C VAL A 148 41.28 55.33 -0.02
N GLU A 149 42.05 54.49 0.68
CA GLU A 149 42.71 54.83 1.94
C GLU A 149 44.01 55.63 1.79
N THR A 150 44.61 55.64 0.58
CA THR A 150 45.86 56.35 0.30
C THR A 150 45.68 57.75 -0.30
N LYS A 151 44.44 58.23 -0.42
CA LYS A 151 44.07 59.59 -0.87
C LYS A 151 43.46 60.41 0.25
#